data_AF-A0A968W004-F1
#
_entry.id   AF-A0A968W004-F1
#
_cell.length_a   1.000
_cell.length_b   1.000
_cell.length_c   1.000
_cell.angle_alpha   90.00
_cell.angle_beta   90.00
_cell.angle_gamma   90.00
#
_symmetry.space_group_name_H-M   'P 1'
#
loop_
_entity.id
_entity.type
_entity.pdbx_description
1 polymer ?
#
loop_
_entity_poly.entity_id
_entity_poly.type
_entity_poly.pdbx_seq_one_letter_code
_entity_poly.pdbx_strand_id
1 'polypeptide(L)'
;MVQGNNLNWTKRGGSWALYHSPDHNQEMLTIDWTAVGGTVKNTTYTYVLEKDKTGHGDPNNDTYLAYGHTENDSLFYDIHNYNKNKGEFEDLKILIHAENKGGRIKQTNWDAGAWHCWDTSFADTDCN
;
A
#
# COMPACT_ATOMS: atom_id res chain seq x y z
N MET A 1 10.01 6.83 -17.16
CA MET A 1 9.30 6.18 -18.30
C MET A 1 8.38 5.14 -17.69
N VAL A 2 7.13 5.00 -18.15
CA VAL A 2 6.23 3.91 -17.69
C VAL A 2 6.32 2.79 -18.71
N GLN A 3 6.61 1.57 -18.28
CA GLN A 3 6.53 0.39 -19.14
C GLN A 3 5.56 -0.63 -18.52
N GLY A 4 4.68 -1.19 -19.35
CA GLY A 4 3.78 -2.25 -18.92
C GLY A 4 4.48 -3.60 -19.03
N ASN A 5 4.77 -4.21 -17.88
CA ASN A 5 5.31 -5.55 -17.81
C ASN A 5 4.15 -6.52 -17.60
N ASN A 6 3.80 -7.27 -18.65
CA ASN A 6 2.70 -8.26 -18.65
C ASN A 6 1.28 -7.66 -18.54
N LEU A 7 0.79 -7.10 -19.65
CA LEU A 7 -0.64 -6.92 -19.86
C LEU A 7 -1.29 -8.31 -19.98
N ASN A 8 -1.78 -8.83 -18.85
CA ASN A 8 -2.60 -10.02 -18.87
C ASN A 8 -3.98 -9.60 -19.43
N TRP A 9 -4.21 -9.87 -20.72
CA TRP A 9 -5.42 -9.52 -21.48
C TRP A 9 -6.73 -10.09 -20.91
N THR A 10 -6.67 -10.79 -19.78
CA THR A 10 -7.79 -11.42 -19.10
C THR A 10 -8.68 -10.46 -18.30
N LYS A 11 -8.39 -9.14 -18.26
CA LYS A 11 -9.13 -8.14 -17.45
C LYS A 11 -9.21 -8.48 -15.95
N ARG A 12 -8.30 -9.34 -15.46
CA ARG A 12 -8.28 -9.83 -14.06
C ARG A 12 -7.18 -9.20 -13.21
N GLY A 13 -6.24 -8.49 -13.83
CA GLY A 13 -5.13 -7.83 -13.17
C GLY A 13 -4.03 -7.44 -14.15
N GLY A 14 -3.01 -6.76 -13.63
CA GLY A 14 -1.84 -6.36 -14.40
C GLY A 14 -0.75 -5.76 -13.51
N SER A 15 0.39 -5.49 -14.13
CA SER A 15 1.54 -4.87 -13.48
C SER A 15 2.12 -3.76 -14.35
N TRP A 16 2.53 -2.66 -13.73
CA TRP A 16 3.26 -1.58 -14.37
C TRP A 16 4.56 -1.29 -13.62
N ALA A 17 5.61 -0.99 -14.36
CA ALA A 17 6.88 -0.53 -13.82
C ALA A 17 7.10 0.94 -14.18
N LEU A 18 7.43 1.75 -13.17
CA LEU A 18 7.91 3.12 -13.33
C LEU A 18 9.41 3.15 -13.09
N TYR A 19 10.12 3.66 -14.07
CA TYR A 19 11.58 3.82 -14.02
C TYR A 19 11.95 5.22 -13.54
N HIS A 20 13.04 5.31 -12.78
CA HIS A 20 13.48 6.51 -12.08
C HIS A 20 13.57 7.75 -13.00
N SER A 21 14.23 7.65 -14.15
CA SER A 21 14.29 8.73 -15.14
C SER A 21 14.76 8.19 -16.50
N PRO A 22 14.67 8.97 -17.60
CA PRO A 22 15.22 8.54 -18.90
C PRO A 22 16.72 8.19 -18.84
N ASP A 23 17.50 8.94 -18.06
CA ASP A 23 18.94 8.75 -17.92
C ASP A 23 19.32 7.71 -16.85
N HIS A 24 18.37 7.29 -16.02
CA HIS A 24 18.54 6.28 -14.97
C HIS A 24 17.45 5.24 -15.09
N ASN A 25 17.70 4.22 -15.91
CA ASN A 25 16.73 3.18 -16.27
C ASN A 25 16.59 2.08 -15.20
N GLN A 26 16.65 2.46 -13.91
CA GLN A 26 16.36 1.55 -12.81
C GLN A 26 14.87 1.61 -12.50
N GLU A 27 14.26 0.45 -12.26
CA GLU A 27 12.90 0.38 -11.77
C GLU A 27 12.83 1.02 -10.39
N MET A 28 11.82 1.86 -10.18
CA MET A 28 11.64 2.63 -8.95
C MET A 28 10.34 2.25 -8.25
N LEU A 29 9.27 2.02 -9.03
CA LEU A 29 7.96 1.68 -8.48
C LEU A 29 7.31 0.61 -9.35
N THR A 30 6.89 -0.48 -8.72
CA THR A 30 6.01 -1.49 -9.30
C THR A 30 4.58 -1.18 -8.87
N ILE A 31 3.61 -1.26 -9.79
CA ILE A 31 2.18 -1.10 -9.52
C ILE A 31 1.48 -2.37 -9.96
N ASP A 32 1.04 -3.17 -8.99
CA ASP A 32 0.28 -4.39 -9.23
C ASP A 32 -1.19 -4.14 -8.92
N TRP A 33 -2.09 -4.62 -9.76
CA TRP A 33 -3.52 -4.50 -9.52
C TRP A 33 -4.28 -5.76 -9.92
N THR A 34 -5.41 -5.97 -9.26
CA THR A 34 -6.34 -7.06 -9.55
C THR A 34 -7.73 -6.49 -9.83
N ALA A 35 -8.51 -7.19 -10.64
CA ALA A 35 -9.87 -6.81 -10.97
C ALA A 35 -10.83 -8.00 -10.95
N VAL A 36 -12.06 -7.74 -10.51
CA VAL A 36 -13.17 -8.70 -10.50
C VAL A 36 -14.34 -8.07 -11.25
N GLY A 37 -14.88 -8.77 -12.23
CA GLY A 37 -15.99 -8.25 -13.05
C GLY A 37 -15.62 -7.00 -13.87
N GLY A 38 -14.34 -6.75 -14.12
CA GLY A 38 -13.86 -5.54 -14.81
C GLY A 38 -13.66 -4.32 -13.89
N THR A 39 -13.93 -4.46 -12.60
CA THR A 39 -13.67 -3.41 -11.59
C THR A 39 -12.38 -3.74 -10.84
N VAL A 40 -11.45 -2.78 -10.79
CA VAL A 40 -10.23 -2.91 -9.97
C VAL A 40 -10.64 -3.09 -8.51
N LYS A 41 -10.13 -4.15 -7.88
CA LYS A 41 -10.42 -4.49 -6.49
C LYS A 41 -9.28 -4.06 -5.59
N ASN A 42 -8.05 -4.42 -5.95
CA ASN A 42 -6.86 -4.11 -5.16
C ASN A 42 -5.79 -3.48 -6.04
N THR A 43 -5.00 -2.60 -5.45
CA THR A 43 -3.80 -2.03 -6.06
C THR A 43 -2.70 -1.95 -5.02
N THR A 44 -1.51 -2.42 -5.36
CA THR A 44 -0.30 -2.35 -4.56
C THR A 44 0.74 -1.53 -5.31
N TYR A 45 1.31 -0.56 -4.63
CA TYR A 45 2.43 0.25 -5.10
C TYR A 45 3.63 -0.13 -4.26
N THR A 46 4.69 -0.64 -4.88
CA THR A 46 5.90 -1.11 -4.19
C THR A 46 7.11 -0.34 -4.70
N TYR A 47 7.84 0.31 -3.80
CA TYR A 47 9.07 1.02 -4.12
C TYR A 47 10.25 0.03 -4.14
N VAL A 48 10.86 -0.15 -5.32
CA VAL A 48 11.84 -1.22 -5.58
C VAL A 48 13.24 -0.69 -5.89
N LEU A 49 13.47 0.62 -5.79
CA LEU A 49 14.79 1.18 -6.05
C LEU A 49 15.75 0.78 -4.93
N GLU A 50 16.79 0.00 -5.24
CA GLU A 50 17.79 -0.43 -4.25
C GLU A 50 18.81 0.65 -3.90
N LYS A 51 19.15 1.51 -4.87
CA LYS A 51 20.19 2.54 -4.73
C LYS A 51 19.72 3.87 -5.30
N ASP A 52 20.06 4.95 -4.61
CA ASP A 52 19.83 6.30 -5.09
C ASP A 52 20.79 6.68 -6.25
N LYS A 53 20.59 7.88 -6.81
CA LYS A 53 21.42 8.41 -7.91
C LYS A 53 22.91 8.58 -7.55
N THR A 54 23.23 8.60 -6.26
CA THR A 54 24.61 8.72 -5.77
C THR A 54 25.24 7.36 -5.47
N GLY A 55 24.48 6.27 -5.63
CA GLY A 55 24.93 4.89 -5.43
C GLY A 55 24.80 4.39 -3.98
N HIS A 56 24.22 5.18 -3.07
CA HIS A 56 23.92 4.75 -1.71
C HIS A 56 22.64 3.93 -1.67
N GLY A 57 22.53 3.00 -0.72
CA GLY A 57 21.29 2.22 -0.54
C GLY A 57 20.11 3.14 -0.24
N ASP A 58 18.98 2.94 -0.92
CA ASP A 58 17.76 3.70 -0.64
C ASP A 58 17.00 3.03 0.51
N PRO A 59 16.85 3.68 1.67
CA PRO A 59 16.17 3.09 2.81
C PRO A 59 14.66 2.90 2.58
N ASN A 60 14.09 3.48 1.52
CA ASN A 60 12.70 3.27 1.15
C ASN A 60 12.49 2.03 0.28
N ASN A 61 13.56 1.32 -0.10
CA ASN A 61 13.44 0.02 -0.77
C ASN A 61 12.50 -0.89 0.03
N ASP A 62 11.65 -1.63 -0.66
CA ASP A 62 10.60 -2.52 -0.12
C ASP A 62 9.41 -1.82 0.56
N THR A 63 9.36 -0.48 0.62
CA THR A 63 8.15 0.21 1.10
C THR A 63 6.98 -0.02 0.14
N TYR A 64 5.78 -0.19 0.69
CA TYR A 64 4.57 -0.36 -0.12
C TYR A 64 3.33 0.30 0.47
N LEU A 65 2.38 0.57 -0.43
CA LEU A 65 1.00 0.90 -0.13
C LEU A 65 0.11 -0.05 -0.92
N ALA A 66 -0.63 -0.90 -0.23
CA ALA A 66 -1.71 -1.69 -0.80
C ALA A 66 -3.05 -1.13 -0.34
N TYR A 67 -4.00 -0.96 -1.26
CA TYR A 67 -5.36 -0.61 -0.91
C TYR A 67 -6.36 -1.35 -1.79
N GLY A 68 -7.59 -1.45 -1.30
CA GLY A 68 -8.65 -2.10 -2.05
C GLY A 68 -9.90 -2.35 -1.25
N HIS A 69 -10.71 -3.27 -1.76
CA HIS A 69 -11.91 -3.77 -1.09
C HIS A 69 -11.68 -5.16 -0.53
N THR A 70 -12.13 -5.39 0.70
CA THR A 70 -12.27 -6.72 1.28
C THR A 70 -13.53 -7.40 0.70
N GLU A 71 -13.70 -8.69 0.99
CA GLU A 71 -14.90 -9.45 0.59
C GLU A 71 -16.19 -8.93 1.25
N ASN A 72 -16.07 -8.26 2.40
CA ASN A 72 -17.18 -7.69 3.16
C ASN A 72 -17.42 -6.21 2.83
N ASP A 73 -17.09 -5.79 1.61
CA ASP A 73 -17.18 -4.40 1.13
C ASP A 73 -16.53 -3.37 2.08
N SER A 74 -15.50 -3.75 2.82
CA SER A 74 -14.70 -2.80 3.59
C SER A 74 -13.55 -2.30 2.73
N LEU A 75 -13.18 -1.04 2.88
CA LEU A 75 -11.93 -0.50 2.34
C LEU A 75 -10.78 -0.91 3.25
N PHE A 76 -9.66 -1.30 2.67
CA PHE A 76 -8.42 -1.52 3.40
C PHE A 76 -7.29 -0.65 2.86
N TYR A 77 -6.38 -0.30 3.76
CA TYR A 77 -5.05 0.22 3.46
C TYR A 77 -4.04 -0.58 4.28
N ASP A 78 -3.03 -1.14 3.62
CA ASP A 78 -1.89 -1.82 4.22
C ASP A 78 -0.64 -1.09 3.75
N ILE A 79 0.09 -0.51 4.69
CA ILE A 79 1.22 0.37 4.42
C ILE A 79 2.42 -0.20 5.15
N HIS A 80 3.51 -0.39 4.43
CA HIS A 80 4.82 -0.71 4.98
C HIS A 80 5.77 0.42 4.62
N ASN A 81 6.24 1.16 5.61
CA ASN A 81 7.05 2.34 5.37
C ASN A 81 8.30 2.36 6.24
N TYR A 82 9.39 2.88 5.70
CA TYR A 82 10.60 3.10 6.47
C TYR A 82 10.48 4.38 7.29
N ASN A 83 10.59 4.28 8.62
CA ASN A 83 10.60 5.43 9.51
C ASN A 83 12.04 5.96 9.66
N LYS A 84 12.37 7.03 8.93
CA LYS A 84 13.70 7.64 8.95
C LYS A 84 14.16 8.11 10.33
N ASN A 85 13.23 8.44 11.24
CA ASN A 85 13.58 8.89 12.58
C ASN A 85 13.98 7.73 13.50
N LYS A 86 13.47 6.52 13.24
CA LYS A 86 13.75 5.32 14.04
C LYS A 86 14.74 4.37 13.37
N GLY A 87 14.95 4.50 12.06
CA GLY A 87 15.84 3.65 11.29
C GLY A 87 15.29 2.26 11.00
N GLU A 88 13.98 2.05 11.13
CA GLU A 88 13.30 0.76 11.01
C GLU A 88 12.01 0.88 10.19
N PHE A 89 11.48 -0.25 9.73
CA PHE A 89 10.19 -0.30 9.07
C PHE A 89 9.04 -0.34 10.07
N GLU A 90 7.92 0.24 9.67
CA GLU A 90 6.68 0.22 10.42
C GLU A 90 5.55 -0.23 9.48
N ASP A 91 4.61 -1.00 10.02
CA ASP A 91 3.40 -1.37 9.31
C ASP A 91 2.22 -0.59 9.86
N LEU A 92 1.35 -0.10 8.98
CA LEU A 92 0.11 0.57 9.28
C LEU A 92 -1.02 -0.12 8.53
N LYS A 93 -2.05 -0.55 9.28
CA LYS A 93 -3.24 -1.18 8.71
C LYS A 93 -4.47 -0.36 9.07
N ILE A 94 -5.26 -0.04 8.06
CA ILE A 94 -6.53 0.67 8.21
C ILE A 94 -7.62 -0.16 7.56
N LEU A 95 -8.73 -0.34 8.27
CA LEU A 95 -9.94 -0.99 7.77
C LEU A 95 -11.12 -0.06 8.01
N ILE A 96 -11.90 0.21 6.96
CA ILE A 96 -13.05 1.12 7.02
C ILE A 96 -14.24 0.41 6.36
N HIS A 97 -15.36 0.33 7.06
CA HIS A 97 -16.59 -0.17 6.47
C HIS A 97 -17.07 0.82 5.38
N ALA A 98 -17.31 0.37 4.14
CA ALA A 98 -17.58 1.31 3.05
C ALA A 98 -18.89 2.07 3.22
N GLU A 99 -19.90 1.49 3.86
CA GLU A 99 -21.21 2.14 4.04
C GLU A 99 -21.23 3.10 5.24
N ASN A 100 -21.08 2.57 6.45
CA ASN A 100 -21.27 3.33 7.69
C ASN A 100 -20.01 4.09 8.16
N LYS A 101 -18.87 3.90 7.48
CA LYS A 101 -17.58 4.56 7.73
C LYS A 101 -16.94 4.30 9.09
N GLY A 102 -17.52 3.44 9.93
CA GLY A 102 -16.83 2.93 11.11
C GLY A 102 -15.60 2.11 10.70
N GLY A 103 -14.61 2.03 11.58
CA GLY A 103 -13.35 1.42 11.20
C GLY A 103 -12.36 1.23 12.33
N ARG A 104 -11.17 0.79 11.94
CA ARG A 104 -10.07 0.52 12.85
C ARG A 104 -8.72 0.76 12.20
N ILE A 105 -7.76 1.15 13.03
CA ILE A 105 -6.37 1.43 12.65
C ILE A 105 -5.44 0.74 13.64
N LYS A 106 -4.34 0.18 13.15
CA LYS A 106 -3.23 -0.25 14.00
C LYS A 106 -1.90 0.06 13.34
N GLN A 107 -0.88 0.30 14.14
CA GLN A 107 0.48 0.50 13.67
C GLN A 107 1.46 -0.26 14.56
N THR A 108 2.43 -0.97 13.99
CA THR A 108 3.36 -1.86 14.72
C THR A 108 4.00 -1.22 15.96
N ASN A 109 4.34 0.07 15.87
CA ASN A 109 5.05 0.81 16.90
C ASN A 109 4.19 1.79 17.72
N TRP A 110 2.86 1.77 17.52
CA TRP A 110 1.91 2.56 18.30
C TRP A 110 1.07 1.63 19.16
N ASP A 111 1.04 1.91 20.47
CA ASP A 111 0.30 1.12 21.46
C ASP A 111 0.53 -0.39 21.37
N ALA A 112 1.80 -0.79 21.21
CA ALA A 112 2.21 -2.19 21.02
C ALA A 112 1.49 -2.92 19.86
N GLY A 113 1.07 -2.19 18.82
CA GLY A 113 0.35 -2.76 17.67
C GLY A 113 -1.12 -3.04 17.93
N ALA A 114 -1.71 -2.47 18.98
CA ALA A 114 -3.12 -2.58 19.28
C ALA A 114 -3.98 -1.92 18.19
N TRP A 115 -5.20 -2.42 18.05
CA TRP A 115 -6.22 -1.76 17.23
C TRP A 115 -6.84 -0.61 18.01
N HIS A 116 -7.04 0.51 17.34
CA HIS A 116 -7.87 1.62 17.78
C HIS A 116 -9.06 1.72 16.82
N CYS A 117 -10.26 1.87 17.36
CA CYS A 117 -11.50 1.78 16.60
C CYS A 117 -12.34 3.03 16.76
N TRP A 118 -13.14 3.32 15.73
CA TRP A 118 -14.13 4.38 15.76
C TRP A 118 -15.47 3.91 15.21
N ASP A 119 -16.54 4.50 15.73
CA ASP A 119 -17.91 4.20 15.33
C ASP A 119 -18.39 5.03 14.12
N THR A 120 -19.67 4.91 13.77
CA THR A 120 -20.27 5.62 12.63
C THR A 120 -20.40 7.14 12.83
N SER A 121 -20.20 7.62 14.06
CA SER A 121 -20.12 9.04 14.40
C SER A 121 -18.69 9.56 14.47
N PHE A 122 -17.71 8.72 14.13
CA PHE A 122 -16.28 8.97 14.23
C PHE A 122 -15.79 9.17 15.68
N ALA A 123 -16.52 8.64 16.65
CA ALA A 123 -16.10 8.64 18.05
C ALA A 123 -15.28 7.39 18.36
N ASP A 124 -14.27 7.53 19.23
CA ASP A 124 -13.49 6.41 19.73
C ASP A 124 -14.41 5.38 20.40
N THR A 125 -14.20 4.12 20.07
CA THR A 125 -14.99 3.00 20.61
C THR A 125 -14.12 1.77 20.82
N ASP A 126 -14.62 0.82 21.59
CA ASP A 126 -13.93 -0.44 21.80
C ASP A 126 -13.88 -1.24 20.49
N CYS A 127 -12.73 -1.86 20.25
CA CYS A 127 -12.53 -2.76 19.12
C CYS A 127 -13.21 -4.10 19.37
N ASN A 128 -14.43 -4.26 18.85
CA ASN A 128 -15.19 -5.51 18.86
C ASN A 128 -14.80 -6.44 17.69
#